data_AF-A0A0F6Y031-F1
#
_entry.id   AF-A0A0F6Y031-F1
#
_cell.length_a   1.000
_cell.length_b   1.000
_cell.length_c   1.000
_cell.angle_alpha   90.00
_cell.angle_beta   90.00
_cell.angle_gamma   90.00
#
_symmetry.space_group_name_H-M   'P 1'
#
loop_
_entity.id
_entity.type
_entity.pdbx_description
1 polymer ?
#
loop_
_entity_poly.entity_id
_entity_poly.type
_entity_poly.pdbx_seq_one_letter_code
_entity_poly.pdbx_strand_id
1 'polypeptide(L)'
;MKEVFEITDPEALKSFAVPERVKILQLFEDLEPRTAKQIATELGENAARLHYHVKELVKVGLLQQVDTRVKGSIVEKYYQPIAKVIRANLHLVVEENAQQLSEIMFSPLHAAEQELLYTMNHLAASDIDKRKDYQDTFAYNFGNLHLTKEERNQLFSEMKDLYQRYKDNKPSADRLNFHYLNLLFPTSPRQDDPDNAEFVDDDE
;
A
#
# COMPACT_ATOMS: atom_id res chain seq x y z
N MET A 1 -10.72 15.86 -7.56
CA MET A 1 -9.61 15.07 -6.99
C MET A 1 -8.82 14.49 -8.15
N LYS A 2 -7.49 14.37 -8.07
CA LYS A 2 -6.66 13.72 -9.12
C LYS A 2 -6.85 12.19 -9.10
N GLU A 3 -6.57 11.48 -10.19
CA GLU A 3 -6.57 10.01 -10.16
C GLU A 3 -5.35 9.47 -9.39
N VAL A 4 -4.15 9.97 -9.72
CA VAL A 4 -2.89 9.57 -9.09
C VAL A 4 -2.10 10.81 -8.72
N PHE A 5 -1.44 10.78 -7.56
CA PHE A 5 -0.43 11.75 -7.14
C PHE A 5 0.82 11.01 -6.67
N GLU A 6 1.96 11.39 -7.23
CA GLU A 6 3.26 10.92 -6.78
C GLU A 6 3.87 11.96 -5.84
N ILE A 7 4.30 11.51 -4.65
CA ILE A 7 4.99 12.34 -3.67
C ILE A 7 6.42 12.57 -4.17
N THR A 8 6.70 13.79 -4.61
CA THR A 8 8.03 14.21 -5.05
C THR A 8 8.74 15.13 -4.05
N ASP A 9 8.08 15.47 -2.95
CA ASP A 9 8.60 16.35 -1.91
C ASP A 9 9.04 15.54 -0.66
N PRO A 10 10.28 15.71 -0.16
CA PRO A 10 10.77 14.97 1.00
C PRO A 10 9.98 15.24 2.30
N GLU A 11 9.46 16.45 2.51
CA GLU A 11 8.65 16.77 3.70
C GLU A 11 7.30 16.05 3.63
N ALA A 12 6.68 16.02 2.45
CA ALA A 12 5.48 15.24 2.20
C ALA A 12 5.73 13.73 2.37
N LEU A 13 6.90 13.22 1.96
CA LEU A 13 7.25 11.81 2.18
C LEU A 13 7.46 11.49 3.65
N LYS A 14 8.21 12.32 4.39
CA LYS A 14 8.35 12.20 5.86
C LYS A 14 6.99 12.25 6.53
N SER A 15 6.07 13.07 6.02
CA SER A 15 4.71 13.12 6.54
C SER A 15 3.92 11.84 6.25
N PHE A 16 4.03 11.31 5.04
CA PHE A 16 3.40 10.07 4.61
C PHE A 16 3.93 8.83 5.37
N ALA A 17 5.19 8.84 5.80
CA ALA A 17 5.82 7.79 6.59
C ALA A 17 5.31 7.70 8.06
N VAL A 18 4.29 8.48 8.45
CA VAL A 18 3.66 8.39 9.77
C VAL A 18 2.43 7.46 9.71
N PRO A 19 2.40 6.33 10.45
CA PRO A 19 1.33 5.33 10.34
C PRO A 19 -0.09 5.89 10.56
N GLU A 20 -0.27 6.80 11.51
CA GLU A 20 -1.57 7.41 11.79
C GLU A 20 -2.07 8.25 10.62
N ARG A 21 -1.17 8.88 9.87
CA ARG A 21 -1.53 9.67 8.70
C ARG A 21 -1.93 8.78 7.52
N VAL A 22 -1.31 7.62 7.38
CA VAL A 22 -1.73 6.61 6.40
C VAL A 22 -3.14 6.10 6.71
N LYS A 23 -3.43 5.79 7.99
CA LYS A 23 -4.78 5.40 8.43
C LYS A 23 -5.83 6.47 8.10
N ILE A 24 -5.49 7.74 8.29
CA ILE A 24 -6.38 8.86 7.90
C ILE A 24 -6.64 8.83 6.38
N LEU A 25 -5.60 8.67 5.56
CA LEU A 25 -5.76 8.64 4.10
C LEU A 25 -6.59 7.43 3.64
N GLN A 26 -6.46 6.27 4.28
CA GLN A 26 -7.23 5.05 3.99
C GLN A 26 -8.73 5.19 4.28
N LEU A 27 -9.14 6.08 5.19
CA LEU A 27 -10.58 6.31 5.44
C LEU A 27 -11.33 6.90 4.24
N PHE A 28 -10.61 7.45 3.26
CA PHE A 28 -11.20 8.09 2.08
C PHE A 28 -11.35 7.15 0.88
N GLU A 29 -11.34 5.82 1.08
CA GLU A 29 -11.61 4.84 0.02
C GLU A 29 -12.99 5.05 -0.65
N ASP A 30 -13.98 5.53 0.11
CA ASP A 30 -15.32 5.89 -0.39
C ASP A 30 -15.38 7.26 -1.10
N LEU A 31 -14.26 7.99 -1.12
CA LEU A 31 -14.12 9.33 -1.70
C LEU A 31 -14.97 10.42 -1.02
N GLU A 32 -15.46 10.19 0.20
CA GLU A 32 -16.33 11.14 0.91
C GLU A 32 -15.54 12.11 1.81
N PRO A 33 -15.73 13.45 1.69
CA PRO A 33 -15.08 14.42 2.56
C PRO A 33 -15.49 14.28 4.03
N ARG A 34 -14.52 14.41 4.94
CA ARG A 34 -14.73 14.26 6.39
C ARG A 34 -14.11 15.41 7.17
N THR A 35 -14.73 15.74 8.31
CA THR A 35 -14.15 16.64 9.31
C THR A 35 -13.10 15.92 10.15
N ALA A 36 -12.16 16.66 10.75
CA ALA A 36 -11.21 16.05 11.70
C ALA A 36 -11.91 15.32 12.86
N LYS A 37 -13.10 15.76 13.27
CA LYS A 37 -13.88 15.08 14.31
C LYS A 37 -14.47 13.75 13.83
N GLN A 38 -14.97 13.69 12.60
CA GLN A 38 -15.48 12.45 12.01
C GLN A 38 -14.36 11.42 11.85
N ILE A 39 -13.22 11.84 11.29
CA ILE A 39 -12.03 10.98 11.14
C ILE A 39 -11.59 10.44 12.52
N ALA A 40 -11.60 11.27 13.58
CA ALA A 40 -11.21 10.83 14.92
C ALA A 40 -12.19 9.79 15.48
N THR A 41 -13.48 9.99 15.22
CA THR A 41 -14.54 9.08 15.65
C THR A 41 -14.42 7.73 14.94
N GLU A 42 -14.20 7.74 13.63
CA GLU A 42 -14.05 6.52 12.81
C GLU A 42 -12.80 5.72 13.17
N LEU A 43 -11.69 6.38 13.50
CA LEU A 43 -10.47 5.71 13.95
C LEU A 43 -10.47 5.32 15.44
N GLY A 44 -11.47 5.75 16.21
CA GLY A 44 -11.47 5.57 17.67
C GLY A 44 -10.33 6.32 18.39
N GLU A 45 -9.86 7.42 17.81
CA GLU A 45 -8.68 8.18 18.26
C GLU A 45 -9.07 9.50 18.95
N ASN A 46 -8.13 10.07 19.71
CA ASN A 46 -8.33 11.37 20.36
C ASN A 46 -8.44 12.52 19.32
N ALA A 47 -9.52 13.31 19.39
CA ALA A 47 -9.80 14.39 18.44
C ALA A 47 -8.71 15.48 18.37
N ALA A 48 -8.06 15.82 19.49
CA ALA A 48 -6.99 16.81 19.52
C ALA A 48 -5.74 16.30 18.81
N ARG A 49 -5.35 15.04 19.09
CA ARG A 49 -4.24 14.36 18.40
C ARG A 49 -4.51 14.26 16.89
N LEU A 50 -5.72 13.88 16.51
CA LEU A 50 -6.04 13.73 15.10
C LEU A 50 -6.10 15.07 14.34
N HIS A 51 -6.52 16.15 15.02
CA HIS A 51 -6.50 17.47 14.40
C HIS A 51 -5.08 17.90 13.98
N TYR A 52 -4.07 17.55 14.77
CA TYR A 52 -2.66 17.75 14.40
C TYR A 52 -2.30 16.96 13.12
N HIS A 53 -2.61 15.66 13.06
CA HIS A 53 -2.29 14.85 11.88
C HIS A 53 -2.98 15.35 10.59
N VAL A 54 -4.25 15.75 10.68
CA VAL A 54 -4.99 16.34 9.55
C VAL A 54 -4.34 17.65 9.11
N LYS A 55 -3.94 18.52 10.05
CA LYS A 55 -3.28 19.79 9.73
C LYS A 55 -1.94 19.57 9.04
N GLU A 56 -1.14 18.62 9.51
CA GLU A 56 0.15 18.28 8.88
C GLU A 56 -0.04 17.71 7.47
N LEU A 57 -1.03 16.84 7.28
CA LEU A 57 -1.38 16.33 5.94
C LEU A 57 -1.83 17.46 4.98
N VAL A 58 -2.58 18.45 5.47
CA VAL A 58 -2.96 19.62 4.68
C VAL A 58 -1.74 20.49 4.35
N LYS A 59 -0.84 20.69 5.32
CA LYS A 59 0.39 21.47 5.15
C LYS A 59 1.26 20.92 4.02
N VAL A 60 1.44 19.60 3.98
CA VAL A 60 2.24 18.93 2.94
C VAL A 60 1.46 18.60 1.67
N GLY A 61 0.20 19.05 1.58
CA GLY A 61 -0.62 18.87 0.38
C GLY A 61 -1.08 17.44 0.10
N LEU A 62 -1.14 16.57 1.11
CA LEU A 62 -1.69 15.22 0.99
C LEU A 62 -3.20 15.18 1.26
N LEU A 63 -3.69 16.10 2.11
CA LEU A 63 -5.10 16.44 2.25
C LEU A 63 -5.35 17.88 1.77
N GLN A 64 -6.59 18.18 1.45
CA GLN A 64 -7.05 19.54 1.16
C GLN A 64 -8.40 19.79 1.82
N GLN A 65 -8.62 21.02 2.30
CA GLN A 65 -9.94 21.46 2.77
C GLN A 65 -10.82 21.77 1.54
N VAL A 66 -11.99 21.17 1.45
CA VAL A 66 -12.89 21.30 0.28
C VAL A 66 -14.23 21.93 0.59
N ASP A 67 -14.62 21.98 1.86
CA ASP A 67 -15.87 22.61 2.28
C ASP A 67 -15.75 23.18 3.70
N THR A 68 -16.60 24.15 4.00
CA THR A 68 -16.79 24.72 5.33
C THR A 68 -18.28 24.87 5.61
N ARG A 69 -18.77 24.25 6.68
CA ARG A 69 -20.18 24.31 7.07
C ARG A 69 -20.32 24.91 8.46
N VAL A 70 -21.32 25.76 8.64
CA VAL A 70 -21.65 26.34 9.94
C VAL A 70 -22.87 25.61 10.51
N LYS A 71 -22.71 24.97 11.67
CA LYS A 71 -23.78 24.27 12.39
C LYS A 71 -23.96 24.89 13.76
N GLY A 72 -24.88 25.85 13.86
CA GLY A 72 -25.03 26.70 15.05
C GLY A 72 -23.82 27.60 15.23
N SER A 73 -23.13 27.49 16.37
CA SER A 73 -21.90 28.24 16.66
C SER A 73 -20.60 27.53 16.22
N ILE A 74 -20.69 26.30 15.69
CA ILE A 74 -19.54 25.49 15.32
C ILE A 74 -19.28 25.60 13.82
N VAL A 75 -18.02 25.89 13.47
CA VAL A 75 -17.53 25.87 12.08
C VAL A 75 -16.86 24.52 11.83
N GLU A 76 -17.45 23.71 10.95
CA GLU A 76 -16.94 22.42 10.51
C GLU A 76 -16.19 22.56 9.19
N LYS A 77 -14.94 22.09 9.16
CA LYS A 77 -14.09 22.06 7.96
C LYS A 77 -13.99 20.63 7.45
N TYR A 78 -14.33 20.42 6.19
CA TYR A 78 -14.29 19.11 5.54
C TYR A 78 -13.02 18.98 4.69
N TYR A 79 -12.36 17.84 4.84
CA TYR A 79 -11.10 17.51 4.19
C TYR A 79 -11.26 16.28 3.32
N GLN A 80 -10.42 16.17 2.28
CA GLN A 80 -10.28 14.98 1.45
C GLN A 80 -8.85 14.88 0.90
N PRO A 81 -8.41 13.71 0.42
CA PRO A 81 -7.14 13.56 -0.28
C PRO A 81 -7.06 14.40 -1.56
N ILE A 82 -5.84 14.74 -1.97
CA ILE A 82 -5.61 15.44 -3.24
C ILE A 82 -5.79 14.53 -4.47
N ALA A 83 -5.71 13.21 -4.28
CA ALA A 83 -5.79 12.18 -5.30
C ALA A 83 -6.41 10.90 -4.75
N LYS A 84 -7.02 10.10 -5.63
CA LYS A 84 -7.54 8.77 -5.27
C LYS A 84 -6.43 7.81 -4.90
N VAL A 85 -5.29 7.90 -5.59
CA VAL A 85 -4.10 7.10 -5.31
C VAL A 85 -2.92 8.02 -5.02
N ILE A 86 -2.31 7.88 -3.85
CA ILE A 86 -1.09 8.57 -3.46
C ILE A 86 0.05 7.55 -3.46
N ARG A 87 1.14 7.85 -4.17
CA ARG A 87 2.32 6.98 -4.31
C ARG A 87 3.55 7.68 -3.76
N ALA A 88 4.33 6.98 -2.96
CA ALA A 88 5.67 7.44 -2.59
C ALA A 88 6.62 7.29 -3.79
N ASN A 89 7.42 8.33 -4.08
CA ASN A 89 8.55 8.18 -4.99
C ASN A 89 9.71 7.52 -4.23
N LEU A 90 10.06 6.29 -4.61
CA LEU A 90 11.10 5.51 -3.94
C LEU A 90 12.51 6.14 -4.05
N HIS A 91 12.74 7.04 -5.01
CA HIS A 91 14.03 7.75 -5.12
C HIS A 91 14.27 8.76 -4.00
N LEU A 92 13.25 9.10 -3.23
CA LEU A 92 13.32 10.04 -2.11
C LEU A 92 13.49 9.35 -0.76
N VAL A 93 13.57 8.02 -0.75
CA VAL A 93 13.79 7.24 0.47
C VAL A 93 15.22 7.44 0.93
N VAL A 94 15.37 7.84 2.18
CA VAL A 94 16.65 8.05 2.85
C VAL A 94 16.69 7.18 4.10
N GLU A 95 17.88 6.87 4.61
CA GLU A 95 18.05 6.02 5.79
C GLU A 95 17.15 6.44 6.97
N GLU A 96 17.03 7.74 7.23
CA GLU A 96 16.20 8.30 8.32
C GLU A 96 14.72 7.88 8.27
N ASN A 97 14.15 7.66 7.08
CA ASN A 97 12.73 7.33 6.91
C ASN A 97 12.50 5.96 6.25
N ALA A 98 13.55 5.25 5.87
CA ALA A 98 13.47 4.01 5.11
C ALA A 98 12.68 2.94 5.84
N GLN A 99 12.93 2.75 7.14
CA GLN A 99 12.27 1.71 7.92
C GLN A 99 10.76 1.96 8.08
N GLN A 100 10.38 3.16 8.51
CA GLN A 100 8.98 3.54 8.68
C GLN A 100 8.20 3.48 7.37
N LEU A 101 8.82 3.98 6.29
CA LEU A 101 8.19 3.94 4.98
C LEU A 101 8.08 2.50 4.44
N SER A 102 9.08 1.65 4.70
CA SER A 102 9.04 0.21 4.39
C SER A 102 7.87 -0.47 5.09
N GLU A 103 7.73 -0.28 6.40
CA GLU A 103 6.61 -0.83 7.19
C GLU A 103 5.24 -0.43 6.62
N ILE A 104 5.09 0.84 6.23
CA ILE A 104 3.86 1.35 5.62
C ILE A 104 3.64 0.77 4.22
N MET A 105 4.65 0.84 3.35
CA MET A 105 4.54 0.40 1.95
C MET A 105 4.28 -1.10 1.85
N PHE A 106 4.91 -1.89 2.71
CA PHE A 106 4.78 -3.34 2.71
C PHE A 106 3.70 -3.84 3.68
N SER A 107 3.00 -2.98 4.42
CA SER A 107 1.92 -3.41 5.30
C SER A 107 0.88 -4.31 4.59
N PRO A 108 0.42 -4.02 3.36
CA PRO A 108 -0.47 -4.92 2.63
C PRO A 108 0.17 -6.28 2.30
N LEU A 109 1.47 -6.31 1.98
CA LEU A 109 2.22 -7.55 1.75
C LEU A 109 2.28 -8.39 3.03
N HIS A 110 2.60 -7.78 4.18
CA HIS A 110 2.64 -8.48 5.47
C HIS A 110 1.25 -9.01 5.84
N ALA A 111 0.18 -8.23 5.60
CA ALA A 111 -1.18 -8.69 5.84
C ALA A 111 -1.55 -9.89 4.95
N ALA A 112 -1.19 -9.84 3.66
CA ALA A 112 -1.42 -10.95 2.73
C ALA A 112 -0.60 -12.20 3.11
N GLU A 113 0.63 -12.04 3.60
CA GLU A 113 1.44 -13.13 4.13
C GLU A 113 0.77 -13.79 5.35
N GLN A 114 0.30 -12.99 6.32
CA GLN A 114 -0.41 -13.51 7.49
C GLN A 114 -1.71 -14.24 7.10
N GLU A 115 -2.45 -13.71 6.13
CA GLU A 115 -3.67 -14.36 5.62
C GLU A 115 -3.37 -15.66 4.87
N LEU A 116 -2.27 -15.70 4.10
CA LEU A 116 -1.79 -16.91 3.44
C LEU A 116 -1.44 -17.98 4.48
N LEU A 117 -0.65 -17.64 5.50
CA LEU A 117 -0.29 -18.56 6.58
C LEU A 117 -1.52 -19.05 7.35
N TYR A 118 -2.46 -18.15 7.66
CA TYR A 118 -3.74 -18.51 8.28
C TYR A 118 -4.52 -19.50 7.42
N THR A 119 -4.65 -19.22 6.12
CA THR A 119 -5.38 -20.07 5.16
C THR A 119 -4.73 -21.45 5.04
N MET A 120 -3.40 -21.51 4.95
CA MET A 120 -2.66 -22.78 4.89
C MET A 120 -2.87 -23.61 6.16
N ASN A 121 -2.74 -22.99 7.34
CA ASN A 121 -2.95 -23.67 8.62
C ASN A 121 -4.39 -24.17 8.77
N HIS A 122 -5.38 -23.37 8.34
CA HIS A 122 -6.78 -23.75 8.39
C HIS A 122 -7.09 -24.91 7.43
N LEU A 123 -6.56 -24.88 6.21
CA LEU A 123 -6.73 -25.97 5.25
C LEU A 123 -6.06 -27.26 5.72
N ALA A 124 -4.85 -27.18 6.30
CA ALA A 124 -4.14 -28.33 6.85
C ALA A 124 -4.94 -29.02 7.97
N ALA A 125 -5.67 -28.24 8.78
CA ALA A 125 -6.54 -28.73 9.85
C ALA A 125 -7.94 -29.17 9.37
N SER A 126 -8.29 -28.97 8.09
CA SER A 126 -9.63 -29.24 7.55
C SER A 126 -9.82 -30.66 7.02
N ASP A 127 -11.09 -31.07 6.91
CA ASP A 127 -11.48 -32.35 6.32
C ASP A 127 -10.97 -32.50 4.87
N ILE A 128 -10.67 -33.74 4.46
CA ILE A 128 -10.17 -34.04 3.11
C ILE A 128 -11.13 -33.52 2.03
N ASP A 129 -12.45 -33.61 2.26
CA ASP A 129 -13.44 -33.15 1.27
C ASP A 129 -13.43 -31.63 1.09
N LYS A 130 -13.20 -30.85 2.16
CA LYS A 130 -13.05 -29.39 2.05
C LYS A 130 -11.79 -28.99 1.31
N ARG A 131 -10.71 -29.78 1.43
CA ARG A 131 -9.46 -29.53 0.69
C ARG A 131 -9.62 -29.70 -0.82
N LYS A 132 -10.57 -30.51 -1.28
CA LYS A 132 -10.86 -30.69 -2.71
C LYS A 132 -11.36 -29.40 -3.37
N ASP A 133 -12.10 -28.58 -2.63
CA ASP A 133 -12.62 -27.30 -3.13
C ASP A 133 -11.49 -26.27 -3.43
N TYR A 134 -10.30 -26.48 -2.85
CA TYR A 134 -9.09 -25.66 -3.02
C TYR A 134 -7.97 -26.41 -3.76
N GLN A 135 -8.29 -27.55 -4.37
CA GLN A 135 -7.30 -28.30 -5.15
C GLN A 135 -6.86 -27.47 -6.36
N ASP A 136 -5.54 -27.41 -6.60
CA ASP A 136 -4.92 -26.67 -7.70
C ASP A 136 -5.18 -25.15 -7.70
N THR A 137 -5.66 -24.58 -6.58
CA THR A 137 -5.91 -23.13 -6.46
C THR A 137 -4.71 -22.35 -5.93
N PHE A 138 -3.70 -23.02 -5.35
CA PHE A 138 -2.47 -22.38 -4.89
C PHE A 138 -1.47 -22.28 -6.04
N ALA A 139 -1.05 -21.06 -6.35
CA ALA A 139 0.02 -20.79 -7.30
C ALA A 139 0.97 -19.76 -6.70
N TYR A 140 2.26 -20.09 -6.59
CA TYR A 140 3.31 -19.15 -6.24
C TYR A 140 4.40 -19.23 -7.30
N ASN A 141 4.87 -18.07 -7.75
CA ASN A 141 5.98 -17.97 -8.69
C ASN A 141 7.07 -17.14 -8.02
N PHE A 142 8.25 -17.73 -7.86
CA PHE A 142 9.42 -17.05 -7.31
C PHE A 142 10.64 -17.43 -8.15
N GLY A 143 11.45 -16.44 -8.52
CA GLY A 143 12.63 -16.66 -9.34
C GLY A 143 13.29 -15.34 -9.76
N ASN A 144 14.52 -15.46 -10.26
CA ASN A 144 15.31 -14.33 -10.73
C ASN A 144 15.17 -14.20 -12.24
N LEU A 145 14.99 -12.96 -12.72
CA LEU A 145 14.97 -12.62 -14.13
C LEU A 145 16.15 -11.69 -14.45
N HIS A 146 16.85 -11.96 -15.54
CA HIS A 146 17.90 -11.09 -16.06
C HIS A 146 17.34 -10.31 -17.24
N LEU A 147 17.07 -9.02 -17.04
CA LEU A 147 16.35 -8.19 -18.00
C LEU A 147 17.07 -6.86 -18.23
N THR A 148 17.09 -6.41 -19.48
CA THR A 148 17.33 -5.00 -19.81
C THR A 148 16.18 -4.12 -19.31
N LYS A 149 16.36 -2.79 -19.32
CA LYS A 149 15.30 -1.84 -18.92
C LYS A 149 14.09 -1.94 -19.85
N GLU A 150 14.34 -2.12 -21.14
CA GLU A 150 13.34 -2.28 -22.20
C GLU A 150 12.53 -3.56 -21.99
N GLU A 151 13.20 -4.70 -21.81
CA GLU A 151 12.53 -6.00 -21.53
C GLU A 151 11.74 -5.96 -20.23
N ARG A 152 12.28 -5.33 -19.17
CA ARG A 152 11.56 -5.14 -17.90
C ARG A 152 10.29 -4.31 -18.08
N ASN A 153 10.35 -3.23 -18.84
CA ASN A 153 9.18 -2.39 -19.11
C ASN A 153 8.14 -3.12 -19.94
N GLN A 154 8.57 -3.95 -20.90
CA GLN A 154 7.68 -4.79 -21.69
C GLN A 154 6.97 -5.82 -20.80
N LEU A 155 7.71 -6.58 -20.00
CA LEU A 155 7.16 -7.55 -19.03
C LEU A 155 6.13 -6.87 -18.11
N PHE A 156 6.47 -5.70 -17.56
CA PHE A 156 5.57 -4.95 -16.70
C PHE A 156 4.26 -4.56 -17.41
N SER A 157 4.33 -4.15 -18.68
CA SER A 157 3.14 -3.82 -19.48
C SER A 157 2.26 -5.04 -19.71
N GLU A 158 2.84 -6.15 -20.13
CA GLU A 158 2.11 -7.40 -20.40
C GLU A 158 1.43 -7.94 -19.14
N MET A 159 2.13 -7.92 -18.00
CA MET A 159 1.59 -8.34 -16.71
C MET A 159 0.44 -7.43 -16.24
N LYS A 160 0.57 -6.11 -16.45
CA LYS A 160 -0.49 -5.14 -16.14
C LYS A 160 -1.75 -5.42 -16.97
N ASP A 161 -1.60 -5.63 -18.27
CA ASP A 161 -2.72 -5.90 -19.17
C ASP A 161 -3.38 -7.25 -18.83
N LEU A 162 -2.59 -8.27 -18.48
CA LEU A 162 -3.09 -9.54 -17.97
C LEU A 162 -3.93 -9.35 -16.70
N TYR A 163 -3.39 -8.67 -15.69
CA TYR A 163 -4.09 -8.42 -14.43
C TYR A 163 -5.41 -7.64 -14.65
N GLN A 164 -5.38 -6.58 -15.46
CA GLN A 164 -6.55 -5.75 -15.69
C GLN A 164 -7.70 -6.51 -16.35
N ARG A 165 -7.42 -7.51 -17.20
CA ARG A 165 -8.45 -8.38 -17.80
C ARG A 165 -9.26 -9.16 -16.77
N TYR A 166 -8.65 -9.56 -15.65
CA TYR A 166 -9.32 -10.37 -14.62
C TYR A 166 -9.88 -9.55 -13.45
N LYS A 167 -9.32 -8.35 -13.21
CA LYS A 167 -9.73 -7.47 -12.10
C LYS A 167 -11.23 -7.13 -12.10
N ASP A 168 -11.84 -7.04 -13.27
CA ASP A 168 -13.24 -6.61 -13.42
C ASP A 168 -14.27 -7.76 -13.22
N ASN A 169 -13.79 -8.97 -12.89
CA ASN A 169 -14.66 -10.10 -12.56
C ASN A 169 -15.45 -9.83 -11.27
N LYS A 170 -16.78 -9.91 -11.36
CA LYS A 170 -17.67 -9.80 -10.20
C LYS A 170 -17.65 -11.08 -9.35
N PRO A 171 -17.84 -10.97 -8.02
CA PRO A 171 -18.06 -12.12 -7.14
C PRO A 171 -19.27 -12.96 -7.58
N SER A 172 -19.16 -14.28 -7.47
CA SER A 172 -20.24 -15.24 -7.74
C SER A 172 -20.00 -16.53 -6.94
N ALA A 173 -21.00 -17.41 -6.89
CA ALA A 173 -20.92 -18.65 -6.10
C ALA A 173 -19.81 -19.61 -6.56
N ASP A 174 -19.39 -19.51 -7.82
CA ASP A 174 -18.34 -20.30 -8.46
C ASP A 174 -16.96 -19.60 -8.49
N ARG A 175 -16.84 -18.39 -7.92
CA ARG A 175 -15.59 -17.62 -7.94
C ARG A 175 -15.04 -17.41 -6.53
N LEU A 176 -13.87 -17.99 -6.28
CA LEU A 176 -13.10 -17.73 -5.07
C LEU A 176 -12.42 -16.36 -5.16
N ASN A 177 -12.27 -15.71 -4.01
CA ASN A 177 -11.48 -14.49 -3.88
C ASN A 177 -10.00 -14.85 -3.75
N PHE A 178 -9.16 -14.26 -4.60
CA PHE A 178 -7.71 -14.50 -4.59
C PHE A 178 -6.97 -13.19 -4.32
N HIS A 179 -6.03 -13.23 -3.39
CA HIS A 179 -5.02 -12.19 -3.27
C HIS A 179 -3.97 -12.38 -4.36
N TYR A 180 -3.76 -11.34 -5.17
CA TYR A 180 -2.74 -11.33 -6.21
C TYR A 180 -1.73 -10.22 -5.93
N LEU A 181 -0.47 -10.62 -5.78
CA LEU A 181 0.65 -9.71 -5.59
C LEU A 181 1.73 -10.01 -6.63
N ASN A 182 2.22 -8.97 -7.29
CA ASN A 182 3.35 -9.04 -8.20
C ASN A 182 4.40 -7.99 -7.78
N LEU A 183 5.61 -8.45 -7.47
CA LEU A 183 6.73 -7.59 -7.07
C LEU A 183 7.89 -7.82 -8.03
N LEU A 184 8.41 -6.74 -8.60
CA LEU A 184 9.57 -6.77 -9.48
C LEU A 184 10.48 -5.61 -9.12
N PHE A 185 11.65 -5.92 -8.59
CA PHE A 185 12.65 -4.95 -8.14
C PHE A 185 14.05 -5.45 -8.53
N PRO A 186 15.02 -4.56 -8.76
CA PRO A 186 16.40 -4.97 -8.96
C PRO A 186 17.00 -5.51 -7.65
N THR A 187 17.76 -6.60 -7.72
CA THR A 187 18.60 -7.03 -6.60
C THR A 187 19.77 -6.06 -6.46
N SER A 188 19.99 -5.54 -5.26
CA SER A 188 21.09 -4.64 -4.95
C SER A 188 21.99 -5.26 -3.87
N PRO A 189 23.31 -5.04 -3.93
CA PRO A 189 24.02 -4.29 -4.97
C PRO A 189 24.18 -5.13 -6.24
N ARG A 190 24.49 -4.48 -7.37
CA ARG A 190 24.75 -5.22 -8.60
C ARG A 190 25.99 -6.10 -8.37
N GLN A 191 26.03 -7.30 -8.96
CA GLN A 191 27.20 -8.19 -8.79
C GLN A 191 28.51 -7.59 -9.31
N ASP A 192 28.43 -6.58 -10.18
CA ASP A 192 29.53 -5.80 -10.74
C ASP A 192 29.83 -4.50 -9.99
N ASP A 193 29.19 -4.24 -8.85
CA ASP A 193 29.44 -3.06 -8.03
C ASP A 193 30.75 -3.25 -7.22
N PRO A 194 31.81 -2.46 -7.48
CA PRO A 194 33.10 -2.61 -6.80
C PRO A 194 33.03 -2.40 -5.28
N ASP A 195 31.99 -1.73 -4.77
CA ASP A 195 31.76 -1.53 -3.34
C ASP A 195 31.12 -2.79 -2.66
N ASN A 196 30.81 -3.82 -3.44
CA ASN A 196 30.12 -5.04 -2.98
C ASN A 196 31.08 -6.21 -2.69
N ALA A 197 32.39 -6.01 -2.86
CA ALA A 197 33.41 -7.03 -2.59
C ALA A 197 33.58 -7.37 -1.10
N GLU A 198 32.91 -6.65 -0.19
CA GLU A 198 33.02 -6.84 1.26
C GLU A 198 31.85 -7.62 1.90
N PHE A 199 30.80 -7.97 1.14
CA PHE A 199 29.61 -8.69 1.67
C PHE A 199 29.50 -10.16 1.25
N VAL A 200 30.61 -10.78 0.84
CA VAL A 200 30.69 -12.25 0.80
C VAL A 200 31.13 -12.70 2.19
N ASP A 201 30.17 -12.88 3.09
CA ASP A 201 30.43 -13.59 4.35
C ASP A 201 30.74 -15.05 4.03
N ASP A 202 31.92 -15.46 4.48
CA ASP A 202 32.29 -16.82 4.80
C ASP A 202 31.22 -17.39 5.74
N ASP A 203 30.37 -18.31 5.25
CA ASP A 203 29.72 -19.28 6.11
C ASP A 203 29.46 -20.57 5.30
N GLU A 204 30.31 -21.57 5.58
CA GLU A 204 30.12 -23.00 5.30
C GLU A 204 29.05 -23.63 6.21
#